data_AF-A0A355RJF8-F1
#
_entry.id   AF-A0A355RJF8-F1
#
_cell.length_a   1.000
_cell.length_b   1.000
_cell.length_c   1.000
_cell.angle_alpha   90.00
_cell.angle_beta   90.00
_cell.angle_gamma   90.00
#
_symmetry.space_group_name_H-M   'P 1'
#
loop_
_entity.id
_entity.type
_entity.pdbx_description
1 polymer ?
#
loop_
_entity_poly.entity_id
_entity_poly.type
_entity_poly.pdbx_seq_one_letter_code
_entity_poly.pdbx_strand_id
1 'polypeptide(L)'
;MKDKFIEQQAQKLTDGLINRRKFMTSVLATGLTVPAALSLATKAEAAAPKKGGTFRYGVGHGSTTDTLDSGTSENHFTLVNTYNISNHLTHIDSDGKLKGDL
;
A
#
# COMPACT_ATOMS: atom_id res chain seq x y z
N MET A 1 22.42 3.31 -17.93
CA MET A 1 22.80 2.03 -17.25
C MET A 1 22.92 2.19 -15.75
N LYS A 2 23.63 3.23 -15.25
CA LYS A 2 23.77 3.53 -13.83
C LYS A 2 22.44 3.80 -13.09
N ASP A 3 21.53 4.56 -13.69
CA ASP A 3 20.26 4.92 -13.03
C ASP A 3 19.36 3.70 -12.81
N LYS A 4 19.21 2.84 -13.83
CA LYS A 4 18.52 1.55 -13.71
C LYS A 4 19.10 0.66 -12.60
N PHE A 5 20.43 0.67 -12.41
CA PHE A 5 21.04 -0.10 -11.33
C PHE A 5 20.66 0.46 -9.96
N ILE A 6 20.71 1.79 -9.79
CA ILE A 6 20.34 2.45 -8.53
C ILE A 6 18.86 2.22 -8.21
N GLU A 7 17.97 2.30 -9.21
CA GLU A 7 16.55 1.97 -9.07
C GLU A 7 16.34 0.52 -8.61
N GLN A 8 17.06 -0.44 -9.20
CA GLN A 8 17.00 -1.84 -8.76
C GLN A 8 17.49 -2.03 -7.33
N GLN A 9 18.54 -1.32 -6.92
CA GLN A 9 19.01 -1.36 -5.52
C GLN A 9 18.00 -0.70 -4.58
N ALA A 10 17.36 0.39 -5.01
CA ALA A 10 16.31 1.06 -4.23
C ALA A 10 15.11 0.14 -4.04
N GLN A 11 14.66 -0.55 -5.11
CA GLN A 11 13.60 -1.54 -5.03
C GLN A 11 13.95 -2.67 -4.05
N LYS A 12 15.16 -3.22 -4.14
CA LYS A 12 15.63 -4.25 -3.19
C LYS A 12 15.66 -3.77 -1.74
N LEU A 13 15.91 -2.48 -1.51
CA LEU A 13 15.87 -1.88 -0.18
C LEU A 13 14.41 -1.73 0.30
N THR A 14 13.52 -1.26 -0.57
CA THR A 14 12.07 -1.14 -0.30
C THR A 14 11.42 -2.50 -0.01
N ASP A 15 11.84 -3.54 -0.73
CA ASP A 15 11.38 -4.93 -0.55
C ASP A 15 12.01 -5.62 0.67
N GLY A 16 12.97 -4.97 1.35
CA GLY A 16 13.68 -5.54 2.51
C GLY A 16 14.70 -6.64 2.17
N LEU A 17 15.02 -6.87 0.89
CA LEU A 17 15.97 -7.88 0.43
C LEU A 17 17.43 -7.52 0.74
N ILE A 18 17.72 -6.23 0.91
CA ILE A 18 19.01 -5.72 1.35
C ILE A 18 18.82 -4.71 2.48
N ASN A 19 19.78 -4.67 3.40
CA ASN A 19 19.80 -3.64 4.42
C ASN A 19 20.38 -2.31 3.88
N ARG A 20 20.08 -1.22 4.57
CA ARG A 20 20.57 0.13 4.27
C ARG A 20 22.08 0.19 4.03
N ARG A 21 22.87 -0.58 4.79
CA ARG A 21 24.34 -0.64 4.63
C ARG A 21 24.73 -1.16 3.26
N LYS A 22 24.13 -2.28 2.83
CA LYS A 22 24.42 -2.92 1.54
C LYS A 22 23.95 -2.07 0.37
N PHE A 23 22.83 -1.35 0.52
CA PHE A 23 22.40 -0.32 -0.42
C PHE A 23 23.42 0.82 -0.53
N MET A 24 23.87 1.38 0.60
CA MET A 24 24.84 2.48 0.59
C MET A 24 26.15 2.06 -0.09
N THR A 25 26.66 0.86 0.20
CA THR A 25 27.87 0.35 -0.46
C THR A 25 27.68 0.22 -1.97
N SER A 26 26.54 -0.29 -2.45
CA SER A 26 26.31 -0.46 -3.90
C SER A 26 26.11 0.88 -4.61
N VAL A 27 25.40 1.83 -4.00
CA VAL A 27 25.15 3.17 -4.57
C VAL A 27 26.42 4.02 -4.57
N LEU A 28 27.21 3.99 -3.49
CA LEU A 28 28.50 4.70 -3.43
C LEU A 28 29.50 4.16 -4.46
N ALA A 29 29.51 2.85 -4.71
CA ALA A 29 30.37 2.24 -5.74
C ALA A 29 30.07 2.76 -7.17
N THR A 30 28.88 3.33 -7.39
CA THR A 30 28.56 3.97 -8.68
C THR A 30 29.09 5.41 -8.79
N GLY A 31 29.78 5.92 -7.76
CA GLY A 31 30.34 7.28 -7.71
C GLY A 31 29.35 8.35 -7.24
N LEU A 32 28.27 7.99 -6.54
CA LEU A 32 27.42 8.97 -5.87
C LEU A 32 28.11 9.51 -4.61
N THR A 33 27.83 10.78 -4.30
CA THR A 33 28.24 11.38 -3.04
C THR A 33 27.46 10.79 -1.87
N VAL A 34 28.05 10.81 -0.68
CA VAL A 34 27.38 10.32 0.54
C VAL A 34 26.04 11.01 0.78
N PRO A 35 25.90 12.35 0.68
CA PRO A 35 24.59 13.01 0.88
C PRO A 35 23.53 12.56 -0.14
N ALA A 36 23.91 12.35 -1.40
CA ALA A 36 22.98 11.90 -2.43
C ALA A 36 22.53 10.45 -2.19
N ALA A 37 23.46 9.56 -1.84
CA ALA A 37 23.15 8.16 -1.50
C ALA A 37 22.25 8.07 -0.25
N LEU A 38 22.48 8.92 0.76
CA LEU A 38 21.62 9.02 1.95
C LEU A 38 20.20 9.46 1.59
N SER A 39 20.05 10.49 0.75
CA SER A 39 18.75 10.96 0.28
C SER A 39 17.98 9.85 -0.46
N LEU A 40 18.66 9.09 -1.30
CA LEU A 40 18.06 7.95 -2.01
C LEU A 40 17.63 6.82 -1.05
N ALA A 41 18.45 6.49 -0.05
CA ALA A 41 18.11 5.48 0.95
C ALA A 41 16.87 5.90 1.75
N THR A 42 16.80 7.16 2.21
CA THR A 42 15.65 7.68 2.96
C THR A 42 14.38 7.65 2.13
N LYS A 43 14.45 8.00 0.83
CA LYS A 43 13.29 7.89 -0.08
C LYS A 43 12.83 6.45 -0.25
N ALA A 44 13.76 5.53 -0.47
CA ALA A 44 13.44 4.11 -0.64
C ALA A 44 12.84 3.47 0.63
N GLU A 45 13.35 3.83 1.81
CA GLU A 45 12.82 3.39 3.10
C GLU A 45 11.44 4.00 3.40
N ALA A 46 11.21 5.25 3.02
CA ALA A 46 9.90 5.89 3.17
C ALA A 46 8.82 5.24 2.28
N ALA A 47 9.22 4.67 1.15
CA ALA A 47 8.33 3.92 0.25
C ALA A 47 8.11 2.47 0.70
N ALA A 48 8.84 1.97 1.70
CA ALA A 48 8.70 0.58 2.15
C ALA A 48 7.33 0.36 2.81
N PRO A 49 6.62 -0.73 2.45
CA PRO A 49 5.34 -1.04 3.05
C PRO A 49 5.51 -1.27 4.56
N LYS A 50 4.68 -0.59 5.36
CA LYS A 50 4.63 -0.83 6.81
C LYS A 50 3.85 -2.10 7.06
N LYS A 51 4.31 -2.91 8.03
CA LYS A 51 3.54 -4.06 8.51
C LYS A 51 2.16 -3.58 8.95
N GLY A 52 1.10 -4.19 8.39
CA GLY A 52 -0.28 -3.87 8.74
C GLY A 52 -0.63 -4.21 10.20
N GLY A 53 -1.84 -3.87 10.61
CA GLY A 53 -2.36 -4.13 11.96
C GLY A 53 -3.87 -4.44 11.95
N THR A 54 -4.47 -4.50 13.13
CA THR A 54 -5.92 -4.71 13.27
C THR A 54 -6.66 -3.42 12.96
N PHE A 55 -7.46 -3.42 11.89
CA PHE A 55 -8.43 -2.36 11.62
C PHE A 55 -9.64 -2.51 12.55
N ARG A 56 -9.98 -1.46 13.31
CA ARG A 56 -11.18 -1.41 14.16
C ARG A 56 -12.04 -0.24 13.72
N TYR A 57 -13.29 -0.51 13.40
CA TYR A 57 -14.26 0.48 12.96
C TYR A 57 -15.55 0.30 13.77
N GLY A 58 -16.16 1.42 14.17
CA GLY A 58 -17.42 1.45 14.90
C GLY A 58 -18.57 1.84 13.97
N VAL A 59 -19.67 1.10 14.06
CA VAL A 59 -20.88 1.31 13.25
C VAL A 59 -22.10 1.28 14.16
N GLY A 60 -23.03 2.23 13.97
CA GLY A 60 -24.26 2.32 14.75
C GLY A 60 -25.42 1.46 14.21
N HIS A 61 -25.16 0.70 13.15
CA HIS A 61 -26.08 -0.25 12.54
C HIS A 61 -25.62 -1.68 12.82
N GLY A 62 -26.51 -2.65 12.59
CA GLY A 62 -26.28 -4.06 12.90
C GLY A 62 -27.49 -4.62 13.64
N SER A 63 -28.22 -5.52 12.99
CA SER A 63 -29.41 -6.19 13.50
C SER A 63 -29.30 -7.70 13.29
N THR A 64 -29.99 -8.50 14.10
CA THR A 64 -30.09 -9.95 13.86
C THR A 64 -30.93 -10.30 12.63
N THR A 65 -31.63 -9.32 12.06
CA THR A 65 -32.37 -9.45 10.80
C THR A 65 -31.52 -9.13 9.56
N ASP A 66 -30.30 -8.63 9.74
CA ASP A 66 -29.40 -8.32 8.62
C ASP A 66 -28.99 -9.59 7.88
N THR A 67 -28.77 -9.44 6.58
CA THR A 67 -28.35 -10.50 5.67
C THR A 67 -27.11 -10.08 4.88
N LEU A 68 -26.35 -11.07 4.41
CA LEU A 68 -25.19 -10.88 3.53
C LEU A 68 -25.56 -10.86 2.04
N ASP A 69 -26.85 -11.00 1.72
CA ASP A 69 -27.36 -10.75 0.38
C ASP A 69 -27.28 -9.24 0.08
N SER A 70 -26.42 -8.87 -0.86
CA SER A 70 -26.22 -7.48 -1.25
C SER A 70 -27.47 -6.86 -1.88
N GLY A 71 -28.38 -7.67 -2.45
CA GLY A 71 -29.63 -7.19 -3.03
C GLY A 71 -30.64 -6.67 -1.99
N THR A 72 -30.43 -6.97 -0.72
CA THR A 72 -31.30 -6.57 0.40
C THR A 72 -30.54 -5.73 1.45
N SER A 73 -29.35 -5.22 1.11
CA SER A 73 -28.56 -4.37 1.98
C SER A 73 -29.21 -3.00 2.18
N GLU A 74 -29.67 -2.72 3.40
CA GLU A 74 -30.44 -1.52 3.75
C GLU A 74 -29.70 -0.54 4.68
N ASN A 75 -28.58 -0.94 5.29
CA ASN A 75 -27.90 -0.14 6.31
C ASN A 75 -26.37 -0.18 6.15
N HIS A 76 -25.66 0.63 6.95
CA HIS A 76 -24.22 0.76 6.81
C HIS A 76 -23.44 -0.50 7.23
N PHE A 77 -23.98 -1.32 8.14
CA PHE A 77 -23.30 -2.54 8.55
C PHE A 77 -23.24 -3.55 7.40
N THR A 78 -24.39 -3.81 6.77
CA THR A 78 -24.48 -4.71 5.60
C THR A 78 -23.73 -4.14 4.40
N LEU A 79 -23.88 -2.84 4.12
CA LEU A 79 -23.20 -2.17 3.01
C LEU A 79 -21.67 -2.24 3.13
N VAL A 80 -21.10 -1.88 4.29
CA VAL A 80 -19.65 -1.96 4.51
C VAL A 80 -19.17 -3.40 4.36
N ASN A 81 -19.92 -4.38 4.87
CA ASN A 81 -19.52 -5.76 4.73
C ASN A 81 -19.48 -6.21 3.26
N THR A 82 -20.49 -5.87 2.46
CA THR A 82 -20.50 -6.13 1.01
C THR A 82 -19.27 -5.55 0.30
N TYR A 83 -18.89 -4.31 0.61
CA TYR A 83 -17.68 -3.68 0.06
C TYR A 83 -16.37 -4.40 0.44
N ASN A 84 -16.35 -5.18 1.52
CA ASN A 84 -15.16 -5.90 1.97
C ASN A 84 -15.11 -7.36 1.49
N ILE A 85 -16.25 -7.98 1.18
CA ILE A 85 -16.32 -9.41 0.82
C ILE A 85 -16.65 -9.67 -0.65
N SER A 86 -17.10 -8.65 -1.40
CA SER A 86 -17.51 -8.76 -2.80
C SER A 86 -16.81 -7.73 -3.68
N ASN A 87 -16.58 -8.09 -4.93
CA ASN A 87 -16.05 -7.17 -5.94
C ASN A 87 -17.17 -6.38 -6.59
N HIS A 88 -16.82 -5.22 -7.14
CA HIS A 88 -17.76 -4.35 -7.84
C HIS A 88 -17.28 -4.15 -9.28
N LEU A 89 -18.14 -3.62 -10.16
CA LEU A 89 -17.69 -3.21 -11.51
C LEU A 89 -16.85 -1.93 -11.44
N THR A 90 -17.15 -1.09 -10.45
CA THR A 90 -16.49 0.19 -10.21
C THR A 90 -16.42 0.46 -8.72
N HIS A 91 -15.35 1.12 -8.27
CA HIS A 91 -15.23 1.66 -6.93
C HIS A 91 -14.84 3.14 -6.95
N ILE A 92 -15.05 3.83 -5.84
CA ILE A 92 -14.52 5.18 -5.62
C ILE A 92 -13.17 5.02 -4.92
N ASP A 93 -12.09 5.48 -5.57
CA ASP A 93 -10.75 5.41 -4.99
C ASP A 93 -10.56 6.54 -3.95
N SER A 94 -9.47 6.46 -3.21
CA SER A 94 -9.01 7.42 -2.20
C SER A 94 -8.90 8.87 -2.68
N ASP A 95 -8.81 9.11 -4.00
CA ASP A 95 -8.83 10.44 -4.61
C ASP A 95 -10.26 10.93 -4.95
N GLY A 96 -11.28 10.16 -4.57
CA GLY A 96 -12.69 10.44 -4.82
C GLY A 96 -13.13 10.18 -6.27
N LYS A 97 -12.29 9.58 -7.10
CA LYS A 97 -12.62 9.31 -8.51
C LYS A 97 -13.16 7.90 -8.69
N LEU A 98 -14.12 7.76 -9.59
CA LEU A 98 -14.61 6.46 -10.04
C LEU A 98 -13.52 5.75 -10.83
N LYS A 99 -13.22 4.51 -10.45
CA LYS A 99 -12.31 3.61 -11.16
C LYS A 99 -12.98 2.28 -11.42
N GLY A 100 -12.59 1.65 -12.52
CA GLY A 100 -12.94 0.26 -12.78
C GLY A 100 -12.35 -0.63 -11.69
N ASP A 101 -13.16 -1.58 -11.25
CA ASP A 101 -12.72 -2.73 -10.47
C ASP A 101 -12.81 -3.97 -11.39
N LEU A 102 -12.82 -5.19 -10.85
CA LEU A 102 -12.89 -6.46 -11.61
C LEU A 102 -13.83 -6.46 -12.83
#